data_AF-A0A3S4HX96-F1
#
_entry.id   AF-A0A3S4HX96-F1
#
_cell.length_a   1.000
_cell.length_b   1.000
_cell.length_c   1.000
_cell.angle_alpha   90.00
_cell.angle_beta   90.00
_cell.angle_gamma   90.00
#
_symmetry.space_group_name_H-M   'P 1'
#
loop_
_entity.id
_entity.type
_entity.pdbx_description
1 polymer ?
#
loop_
_entity_poly.entity_id
_entity_poly.type
_entity_poly.pdbx_seq_one_letter_code
_entity_poly.pdbx_strand_id
1 'polypeptide(L)'
;MILDRLLPVLLTVALLLAAVGIIRRIRLWRAGRPEKVALLAGLLAMPRRYLVDLHHVVARDKVMSNTHVATAGGFVLSMLLILAVHLFGIHSRWLAGALLGRWR
;
A
#
# COMPACT_ATOMS: atom_id res chain seq x y z
N MET A 1 20.72 -4.02 20.93
CA MET A 1 20.50 -5.18 21.82
C MET A 1 19.03 -5.53 22.04
N ILE A 2 18.13 -4.59 22.38
CA ILE A 2 16.68 -4.91 22.49
C ILE A 2 15.96 -4.95 21.14
N LEU A 3 16.30 -4.02 20.23
CA LEU A 3 15.70 -3.93 18.89
C LEU A 3 16.00 -5.19 18.05
N ASP A 4 17.21 -5.73 18.19
CA ASP A 4 17.69 -6.93 17.47
C ASP A 4 16.89 -8.20 17.80
N ARG A 5 16.23 -8.22 18.98
CA ARG A 5 15.35 -9.33 19.38
C ARG A 5 13.87 -8.99 19.18
N LEU A 6 13.49 -7.73 19.43
CA LEU A 6 12.11 -7.28 19.34
C LEU A 6 11.60 -7.28 17.90
N LEU A 7 12.39 -6.78 16.94
CA LEU A 7 11.98 -6.69 15.53
C LEU A 7 11.66 -8.07 14.92
N PRO A 8 12.54 -9.10 15.04
CA PRO A 8 12.21 -10.43 14.52
C PRO A 8 10.94 -11.02 15.15
N VAL A 9 10.73 -10.81 16.45
CA VAL A 9 9.53 -11.30 17.16
C VAL A 9 8.28 -10.61 16.64
N LEU A 10 8.27 -9.27 16.57
CA LEU A 10 7.12 -8.52 16.07
C LEU A 10 6.80 -8.87 14.61
N LEU A 11 7.82 -9.01 13.75
CA LEU A 11 7.64 -9.44 12.37
C LEU A 11 7.06 -10.85 12.29
N THR A 12 7.57 -11.78 13.08
CA THR A 12 7.06 -13.16 13.12
C THR A 12 5.60 -13.18 13.56
N VAL A 13 5.25 -12.45 14.62
CA VAL A 13 3.86 -12.33 15.09
C VAL A 13 2.96 -11.72 14.02
N ALA A 14 3.40 -10.64 13.36
CA ALA A 14 2.65 -10.00 12.28
C ALA A 14 2.39 -10.98 11.12
N LEU A 15 3.39 -11.77 10.72
CA LEU A 15 3.24 -12.79 9.66
C LEU A 15 2.30 -13.92 10.07
N LEU A 16 2.37 -14.39 11.32
CA LEU A 16 1.45 -15.41 11.84
C LEU A 16 0.00 -14.90 11.84
N LEU A 17 -0.22 -13.67 12.30
CA LEU A 17 -1.54 -13.03 12.27
C LEU A 17 -2.04 -12.84 10.84
N ALA A 18 -1.17 -12.44 9.91
CA ALA A 18 -1.51 -12.34 8.49
C ALA A 18 -1.94 -13.70 7.91
N ALA A 19 -1.21 -14.77 8.21
CA ALA A 19 -1.56 -16.12 7.77
C ALA A 19 -2.93 -16.57 8.33
N VAL A 20 -3.20 -16.32 9.61
CA VAL A 20 -4.51 -16.58 10.22
C VAL A 20 -5.62 -15.78 9.51
N GLY A 21 -5.38 -14.50 9.24
CA GLY A 21 -6.32 -13.64 8.50
C GLY A 21 -6.61 -14.16 7.08
N ILE A 22 -5.58 -14.58 6.35
CA ILE A 22 -5.70 -15.18 5.02
C ILE A 22 -6.53 -16.46 5.08
N ILE A 23 -6.22 -17.38 5.99
CA ILE A 23 -6.96 -18.64 6.15
C ILE A 23 -8.43 -18.36 6.46
N ARG A 24 -8.72 -17.42 7.36
CA ARG A 24 -10.09 -17.00 7.68
C ARG A 24 -10.80 -16.45 6.45
N ARG A 25 -10.14 -15.60 5.65
CA ARG A 25 -10.74 -15.03 4.44
C ARG A 25 -11.01 -16.10 3.37
N ILE A 26 -10.08 -17.04 3.18
CA ILE A 26 -10.26 -18.18 2.28
C ILE A 26 -11.48 -19.02 2.71
N ARG A 27 -11.60 -19.34 4.01
CA ARG A 27 -12.74 -20.10 4.53
C ARG A 27 -14.07 -19.38 4.28
N LEU A 28 -14.12 -18.07 4.50
CA LEU A 28 -15.31 -17.26 4.21
C LEU A 28 -15.68 -17.26 2.73
N TRP A 29 -14.70 -17.16 1.82
CA TRP A 29 -14.97 -17.24 0.38
C TRP A 29 -15.46 -18.62 -0.05
N ARG A 30 -14.92 -19.68 0.54
CA ARG A 30 -15.34 -21.07 0.25
C ARG A 30 -16.73 -21.41 0.81
N ALA A 31 -17.24 -20.65 1.78
CA ALA A 31 -18.61 -20.80 2.28
C ALA A 31 -19.67 -20.21 1.32
N GLY A 32 -19.26 -19.40 0.32
CA GLY A 32 -20.14 -18.90 -0.72
C GLY A 32 -20.53 -19.98 -1.75
N ARG A 33 -21.42 -19.64 -2.69
CA ARG A 33 -21.79 -20.55 -3.79
C ARG A 33 -20.64 -20.65 -4.79
N PRO A 34 -20.39 -21.85 -5.37
CA PRO A 34 -19.41 -22.00 -6.43
C PRO A 34 -19.87 -21.25 -7.68
N GLU A 35 -19.04 -20.34 -8.17
CA GLU A 35 -19.27 -19.55 -9.37
C GLU A 35 -18.14 -19.81 -10.36
N LYS A 36 -18.44 -19.85 -11.67
CA LYS A 36 -17.41 -20.02 -12.69
C LYS A 36 -16.63 -18.71 -12.84
N VAL A 37 -15.46 -18.63 -12.21
CA VAL A 37 -14.59 -17.46 -12.29
C VAL A 37 -13.72 -17.54 -13.55
N ALA A 38 -13.87 -16.58 -14.47
CA ALA A 38 -12.97 -16.41 -15.59
C ALA A 38 -11.64 -15.80 -15.10
N LEU A 39 -10.72 -16.63 -14.63
CA LEU A 39 -9.48 -16.19 -13.96
C LEU A 39 -8.66 -15.22 -14.82
N LEU A 40 -8.39 -15.57 -16.09
CA LEU A 40 -7.55 -14.76 -16.97
C LEU A 40 -8.22 -13.41 -17.30
N ALA A 41 -9.48 -13.44 -17.73
CA ALA A 41 -10.24 -12.22 -18.04
C ALA A 41 -10.42 -11.34 -16.79
N GLY A 42 -10.64 -11.95 -15.63
CA GLY A 42 -10.75 -11.26 -14.34
C GLY A 42 -9.44 -10.57 -13.96
N LEU A 43 -8.30 -11.26 -14.09
CA LEU A 43 -6.98 -10.69 -13.85
C LEU A 43 -6.66 -9.54 -14.82
N LEU A 44 -6.95 -9.70 -16.10
CA LEU A 44 -6.76 -8.63 -17.09
C LEU A 44 -7.66 -7.41 -16.84
N ALA A 45 -8.82 -7.60 -16.20
CA ALA A 45 -9.70 -6.51 -15.79
C ALA A 45 -9.25 -5.82 -14.49
N MET A 46 -8.38 -6.45 -13.68
CA MET A 46 -7.96 -5.91 -12.38
C MET A 46 -7.31 -4.52 -12.46
N PRO A 47 -6.41 -4.21 -13.42
CA PRO A 47 -5.78 -2.89 -13.49
C PRO A 47 -6.81 -1.76 -13.57
N ARG A 48 -7.79 -1.86 -14.49
CA ARG A 48 -8.85 -0.85 -14.60
C ARG A 48 -9.75 -0.83 -13.37
N ARG A 49 -10.16 -2.00 -12.87
CA ARG A 49 -11.03 -2.10 -11.69
C ARG A 49 -10.40 -1.49 -10.45
N TYR A 50 -9.09 -1.66 -10.28
CA TYR A 50 -8.35 -1.16 -9.14
C TYR A 50 -7.96 0.32 -9.28
N LEU A 51 -7.50 0.72 -10.47
CA LEU A 51 -7.01 2.09 -10.69
C LEU A 51 -8.12 3.10 -11.00
N VAL A 52 -9.24 2.66 -11.55
CA VAL A 52 -10.31 3.56 -12.00
C VAL A 52 -11.60 3.28 -11.24
N ASP A 53 -12.14 2.07 -11.36
CA ASP A 53 -13.50 1.80 -10.87
C ASP A 53 -13.56 1.89 -9.33
N LEU A 54 -12.54 1.37 -8.64
CA LEU A 54 -12.42 1.45 -7.19
C LEU A 54 -12.38 2.90 -6.69
N HIS A 55 -11.68 3.79 -7.39
CA HIS A 55 -11.57 5.20 -6.99
C HIS A 55 -12.92 5.93 -7.12
N HIS A 56 -13.73 5.60 -8.12
CA HIS A 56 -15.10 6.13 -8.24
C HIS A 56 -15.99 5.68 -7.07
N VAL A 57 -15.79 4.45 -6.57
CA VAL A 57 -16.54 3.92 -5.42
C VAL A 57 -16.06 4.59 -4.13
N VAL A 58 -14.75 4.65 -3.89
CA VAL A 58 -14.17 5.21 -2.68
C VAL A 58 -14.41 6.72 -2.59
N ALA A 59 -14.45 7.43 -3.71
CA ALA A 59 -14.75 8.87 -3.75
C ALA A 59 -16.12 9.24 -3.16
N ARG A 60 -17.02 8.28 -2.96
CA ARG A 60 -18.31 8.49 -2.29
C ARG A 60 -18.14 8.83 -0.80
N ASP A 61 -17.07 8.33 -0.17
CA ASP A 61 -16.66 8.74 1.17
C ASP A 61 -15.49 9.72 1.05
N LYS A 62 -15.80 11.02 1.16
CA LYS A 62 -14.81 12.10 1.01
C LYS A 62 -13.73 12.06 2.08
N VAL A 63 -14.05 11.64 3.31
CA VAL A 63 -13.06 11.58 4.39
C VAL A 63 -12.03 10.50 4.07
N MET A 64 -12.48 9.30 3.73
CA MET A 64 -11.58 8.19 3.37
C MET A 64 -10.84 8.43 2.05
N SER A 65 -11.50 9.06 1.07
CA SER A 65 -10.85 9.41 -0.20
C SER A 65 -9.73 10.44 0.00
N ASN A 66 -9.97 11.50 0.78
CA ASN A 66 -8.96 12.54 1.01
C ASN A 66 -7.77 12.01 1.81
N THR A 67 -8.00 11.19 2.84
CA THR A 67 -6.90 10.58 3.62
C THR A 67 -6.08 9.63 2.76
N HIS A 68 -6.71 8.83 1.90
CA HIS A 68 -6.01 7.97 0.96
C HIS A 68 -5.13 8.77 -0.01
N VAL A 69 -5.67 9.84 -0.61
CA VAL A 69 -4.90 10.71 -1.53
C VAL A 69 -3.72 11.38 -0.80
N ALA A 70 -3.90 11.83 0.44
CA ALA A 70 -2.81 12.41 1.22
C ALA A 70 -1.68 11.40 1.47
N THR A 71 -2.01 10.17 1.88
CA THR A 71 -1.02 9.12 2.14
C THR A 71 -0.37 8.60 0.85
N ALA A 72 -1.16 8.24 -0.17
CA ALA A 72 -0.66 7.72 -1.43
C ALA A 72 0.12 8.77 -2.21
N GLY A 73 -0.39 10.01 -2.27
CA GLY A 73 0.29 11.14 -2.88
C GLY A 73 1.60 11.47 -2.19
N GLY A 74 1.61 11.47 -0.84
CA GLY A 74 2.84 11.63 -0.06
C GLY A 74 3.87 10.53 -0.36
N PHE A 75 3.44 9.27 -0.46
CA PHE A 75 4.31 8.16 -0.84
C PHE A 75 4.88 8.33 -2.26
N VAL A 76 4.06 8.68 -3.24
CA VAL A 76 4.50 8.90 -4.63
C VAL A 76 5.51 10.04 -4.70
N LEU A 77 5.24 11.16 -4.03
CA LEU A 77 6.17 12.29 -3.96
C LEU A 77 7.50 11.88 -3.33
N SER A 78 7.47 11.19 -2.19
CA SER A 78 8.68 10.68 -1.53
C SER A 78 9.48 9.78 -2.45
N MET A 79 8.83 8.90 -3.21
CA MET A 79 9.51 8.02 -4.16
C MET A 79 10.22 8.82 -5.26
N LEU A 80 9.56 9.83 -5.83
CA LEU A 80 10.18 10.72 -6.83
C LEU A 80 11.38 11.48 -6.26
N LEU A 81 11.27 11.98 -5.03
CA LEU A 81 12.36 12.68 -4.34
C LEU A 81 13.54 11.73 -4.04
N ILE A 82 13.26 10.50 -3.60
CA ILE A 82 14.29 9.47 -3.37
C ILE A 82 15.02 9.15 -4.68
N LEU A 83 14.30 8.98 -5.79
CA LEU A 83 14.89 8.75 -7.11
C LEU A 83 15.73 9.95 -7.56
N ALA A 84 15.25 11.18 -7.38
CA ALA A 84 16.03 12.39 -7.68
C ALA A 84 17.38 12.42 -6.93
N VAL A 85 17.38 12.07 -5.64
CA VAL A 85 18.60 12.04 -4.82
C VAL A 85 19.53 10.90 -5.20
N HIS A 86 19.01 9.66 -5.28
CA HIS A 86 19.85 8.46 -5.31
C HIS A 86 20.17 7.98 -6.72
N LEU A 87 19.27 8.23 -7.69
CA LEU A 87 19.48 7.83 -9.07
C LEU A 87 20.14 8.94 -9.89
N PHE A 88 19.73 10.19 -9.66
CA PHE A 88 20.21 11.34 -10.44
C PHE A 88 21.23 12.22 -9.71
N GLY A 89 21.55 11.92 -8.44
CA GLY A 89 22.56 12.66 -7.66
C GLY A 89 22.19 14.11 -7.38
N ILE A 90 20.90 14.46 -7.41
CA ILE A 90 20.45 15.82 -7.19
C ILE A 90 20.47 16.09 -5.68
N HIS A 91 21.32 17.03 -5.25
CA HIS A 91 21.47 17.39 -3.84
C HIS A 91 21.15 18.86 -3.61
N SER A 92 20.20 19.13 -2.70
CA SER A 92 19.83 20.49 -2.29
C SER A 92 19.20 20.46 -0.90
N ARG A 93 19.46 21.50 -0.10
CA ARG A 93 18.81 21.68 1.23
C ARG A 93 17.29 21.66 1.14
N TRP A 94 16.73 22.17 0.04
CA TRP A 94 15.30 22.21 -0.20
C TRP A 94 14.75 20.83 -0.54
N LEU A 95 15.52 20.04 -1.29
CA LEU A 95 15.15 18.67 -1.65
C LEU A 95 15.18 17.76 -0.40
N ALA A 96 16.21 17.91 0.44
CA ALA A 96 16.30 17.22 1.72
C ALA A 96 15.15 17.64 2.66
N GLY A 97 14.82 18.93 2.70
CA GLY A 97 13.69 19.42 3.50
C GLY A 97 12.33 18.92 3.01
N ALA A 98 12.13 18.83 1.70
CA ALA A 98 10.92 18.25 1.10
C ALA A 98 10.79 16.76 1.41
N LEU A 99 11.89 16.00 1.34
CA LEU A 99 11.89 14.55 1.57
C LEU A 99 11.71 14.20 3.05
N LEU A 100 12.40 14.92 3.94
CA LEU A 100 12.43 14.62 5.37
C LEU A 100 11.34 15.38 6.16
N GLY A 101 10.61 16.28 5.52
CA GLY A 101 9.67 17.19 6.18
C GLY A 101 10.36 18.15 7.16
N ARG A 102 11.65 18.43 6.95
CA ARG A 102 12.48 19.20 7.89
C ARG A 102 13.25 20.31 7.17
N TRP A 103 12.81 21.54 7.40
CA TRP A 103 13.37 22.73 6.75
C TRP A 103 14.41 23.49 7.58
N ARG A 104 14.84 22.90 8.70
CA ARG A 104 15.81 23.46 9.67
C ARG A 104 17.04 22.58 9.80
#